data_AF-T0MZQ3-F1
#
_entry.id   AF-T0MZQ3-F1
#
_cell.length_a   1.000
_cell.length_b   1.000
_cell.length_c   1.000
_cell.angle_alpha   90.00
_cell.angle_beta   90.00
_cell.angle_gamma   90.00
#
_symmetry.space_group_name_H-M   'P 1'
#
loop_
_entity.id
_entity.type
_entity.pdbx_description
1 polymer ?
#
loop_
_entity_poly.entity_id
_entity_poly.type
_entity_poly.pdbx_seq_one_letter_code
_entity_poly.pdbx_strand_id
1 'polypeptide(L)'
;MVSNVIALRIDDNTSDLIEKLIKYKLAINRTAALRWIMQNGMQSAKKTLERKEKSQDIIKKWKENGLPELPNDLSEISIRERE
;
A
#
# COMPACT_ATOMS: atom_id res chain seq x y z
N MET A 1 -29.33 5.12 14.70
CA MET A 1 -28.55 4.49 13.61
C MET A 1 -28.45 3.01 13.96
N VAL A 2 -29.10 2.11 13.22
CA VAL A 2 -29.13 0.68 13.57
C VAL A 2 -27.80 0.06 13.13
N SER A 3 -26.98 -0.37 14.08
CA SER A 3 -25.74 -1.10 13.79
C SER A 3 -26.03 -2.59 13.73
N ASN A 4 -26.04 -3.16 12.52
CA ASN A 4 -26.09 -4.61 12.36
C ASN A 4 -24.70 -5.18 12.67
N VAL A 5 -24.63 -5.97 13.73
CA VAL A 5 -23.41 -6.67 14.15
C VAL A 5 -23.47 -8.09 13.60
N ILE A 6 -22.44 -8.49 12.87
CA ILE A 6 -22.33 -9.83 12.29
C ILE A 6 -21.04 -10.46 12.80
N ALA A 7 -21.13 -11.67 13.33
CA ALA A 7 -19.97 -12.49 13.67
C ALA A 7 -19.59 -13.33 12.44
N LEU A 8 -18.35 -13.19 11.97
CA LEU A 8 -17.81 -13.93 10.84
C LEU A 8 -16.58 -14.71 11.30
N ARG A 9 -16.51 -16.00 10.96
CA ARG A 9 -15.28 -16.77 11.06
C ARG A 9 -14.53 -16.63 9.73
N ILE A 10 -13.28 -16.21 9.81
CA ILE A 10 -12.38 -16.04 8.68
C ILE A 10 -11.15 -16.92 8.88
N ASP A 11 -10.50 -17.31 7.79
CA ASP A 11 -9.24 -18.02 7.85
C ASP A 11 -8.09 -17.10 8.24
N ASP A 12 -6.98 -17.70 8.69
CA ASP A 12 -5.81 -16.96 9.18
C ASP A 12 -5.19 -16.07 8.09
N ASN A 13 -5.19 -16.47 6.82
CA ASN A 13 -4.63 -15.63 5.76
C ASN A 13 -5.44 -14.35 5.55
N THR A 14 -6.77 -14.46 5.65
CA THR A 14 -7.66 -13.30 5.58
C THR A 14 -7.51 -12.41 6.82
N SER A 15 -7.36 -13.02 8.00
CA SER A 15 -7.08 -12.31 9.25
C SER A 15 -5.79 -11.47 9.14
N ASP A 16 -4.71 -12.09 8.67
CA ASP A 16 -3.41 -11.44 8.49
C ASP A 16 -3.49 -10.28 7.49
N LEU A 17 -4.22 -10.46 6.40
CA LEU A 17 -4.43 -9.42 5.40
C LEU A 17 -5.14 -8.20 6.02
N ILE A 18 -6.19 -8.43 6.84
CA ILE A 18 -6.91 -7.37 7.55
C ILE A 18 -5.98 -6.61 8.49
N GLU A 19 -5.18 -7.32 9.27
CA GLU A 19 -4.22 -6.71 10.20
C GLU A 19 -3.17 -5.88 9.44
N LYS A 20 -2.65 -6.38 8.32
CA LYS A 20 -1.71 -5.62 7.49
C LYS A 20 -2.36 -4.36 6.88
N LEU A 21 -3.62 -4.43 6.44
CA LEU A 21 -4.34 -3.26 5.93
C LEU A 21 -4.49 -2.16 7.00
N ILE A 22 -4.73 -2.55 8.25
CA ILE A 22 -4.81 -1.62 9.38
C ILE A 22 -3.42 -1.06 9.70
N LYS A 23 -2.39 -1.93 9.79
CA LYS A 23 -1.00 -1.54 10.06
C LYS A 23 -0.49 -0.48 9.08
N TYR A 24 -0.78 -0.64 7.80
CA TYR A 24 -0.39 0.32 6.76
C TYR A 24 -1.35 1.50 6.59
N LYS A 25 -2.30 1.70 7.53
CA LYS A 25 -3.29 2.77 7.51
C LYS A 25 -4.09 2.81 6.19
N LEU A 26 -4.32 1.65 5.58
CA LEU A 26 -5.21 1.49 4.42
C LEU A 26 -6.67 1.33 4.87
N ALA A 27 -6.88 0.86 6.10
CA ALA A 27 -8.16 0.79 6.77
C ALA A 27 -8.06 1.33 8.21
N ILE A 28 -9.14 1.93 8.71
CA ILE A 28 -9.19 2.52 10.06
C ILE A 28 -9.39 1.43 11.12
N ASN A 29 -10.14 0.37 10.80
CA ASN A 29 -10.46 -0.73 11.71
C ASN A 29 -10.77 -2.02 10.93
N ARG A 30 -10.97 -3.13 11.64
CA ARG A 30 -11.25 -4.46 11.05
C ARG A 30 -12.50 -4.47 10.15
N THR A 31 -13.55 -3.76 10.53
CA THR A 31 -14.78 -3.66 9.74
C THR A 31 -14.56 -2.91 8.43
N ALA A 32 -13.79 -1.82 8.46
CA ALA A 32 -13.43 -1.06 7.27
C ALA A 32 -12.55 -1.89 6.33
N ALA A 33 -11.58 -2.63 6.88
CA ALA A 33 -10.74 -3.54 6.11
C ALA A 33 -11.56 -4.65 5.44
N LEU A 34 -12.44 -5.31 6.19
CA LEU A 34 -13.36 -6.33 5.66
C LEU A 34 -14.25 -5.77 4.56
N ARG A 35 -14.87 -4.60 4.77
CA ARG A 35 -15.71 -3.96 3.76
C ARG A 35 -14.91 -3.66 2.49
N TRP A 36 -13.69 -3.16 2.63
CA TRP A 36 -12.81 -2.88 1.51
C TRP A 36 -12.46 -4.15 0.73
N ILE A 37 -12.16 -5.25 1.43
CA ILE A 37 -11.89 -6.57 0.82
C ILE A 37 -13.14 -7.10 0.11
N MET A 38 -14.32 -6.98 0.72
CA MET A 38 -15.59 -7.40 0.11
C MET A 38 -15.91 -6.61 -1.17
N GLN A 39 -15.59 -5.31 -1.20
CA GLN A 39 -15.84 -4.45 -2.36
C GLN A 39 -14.85 -4.67 -3.50
N ASN A 40 -13.56 -4.84 -3.18
CA ASN A 40 -12.48 -4.85 -4.18
C ASN A 40 -11.95 -6.25 -4.49
N GLY A 41 -12.35 -7.25 -3.70
CA GLY A 41 -11.80 -8.60 -3.75
C GLY A 41 -10.43 -8.73 -3.09
N MET A 42 -10.12 -9.95 -2.66
CA MET A 42 -8.91 -10.26 -1.92
C MET A 42 -7.62 -10.06 -2.72
N GLN A 43 -7.65 -10.28 -4.04
CA GLN A 43 -6.50 -10.08 -4.91
C GLN A 43 -6.12 -8.60 -5.06
N SER A 44 -7.11 -7.71 -5.12
CA SER A 44 -6.87 -6.27 -5.16
C SER A 44 -6.26 -5.76 -3.85
N ALA A 45 -6.70 -6.33 -2.72
CA ALA A 45 -6.14 -6.04 -1.39
C ALA A 45 -4.66 -6.36 -1.33
N LYS A 46 -4.28 -7.57 -1.77
CA LYS A 46 -2.89 -8.00 -1.80
C LYS A 46 -2.03 -7.08 -2.67
N LYS A 47 -2.47 -6.77 -3.90
CA LYS A 47 -1.72 -5.86 -4.79
C LYS A 47 -1.52 -4.47 -4.20
N THR A 48 -2.56 -3.92 -3.55
CA THR A 48 -2.48 -2.60 -2.91
C THR A 48 -1.50 -2.63 -1.74
N LEU A 49 -1.50 -3.72 -0.98
CA LEU A 49 -0.58 -3.92 0.13
C LEU A 49 0.87 -4.01 -0.36
N GLU A 50 1.14 -4.84 -1.37
CA GLU A 50 2.48 -5.01 -1.96
C GLU A 50 3.03 -3.68 -2.50
N ARG A 51 2.18 -2.87 -3.14
CA ARG A 51 2.59 -1.53 -3.60
C ARG A 51 3.01 -0.65 -2.43
N LYS A 52 2.26 -0.68 -1.33
CA LYS A 52 2.56 0.13 -0.15
C LYS A 52 3.80 -0.33 0.59
N GLU A 53 4.03 -1.64 0.66
CA GLU A 53 5.25 -2.23 1.20
C GLU A 53 6.47 -1.80 0.38
N LYS A 54 6.41 -1.89 -0.95
CA LYS A 54 7.47 -1.39 -1.83
C LYS A 54 7.75 0.09 -1.62
N SER A 55 6.72 0.92 -1.49
CA SER A 55 6.90 2.34 -1.22
C SER A 55 7.59 2.59 0.13
N GLN A 56 7.22 1.86 1.18
CA GLN A 56 7.86 1.98 2.49
C GLN A 56 9.33 1.53 2.44
N ASP A 57 9.64 0.46 1.72
CA ASP A 57 11.01 0.00 1.53
C ASP A 57 11.87 1.02 0.79
N ILE A 58 11.34 1.65 -0.25
CA ILE A 58 12.04 2.72 -0.99
C ILE A 58 12.31 3.91 -0.05
N ILE A 59 11.29 4.36 0.69
CA ILE A 59 11.44 5.46 1.66
C ILE A 59 12.47 5.10 2.72
N LYS A 60 12.46 3.86 3.21
CA LYS A 60 13.43 3.38 4.20
C LYS A 60 14.84 3.41 3.63
N LYS A 61 15.04 2.86 2.42
CA LYS A 61 16.33 2.91 1.71
C LYS A 61 16.85 4.33 1.54
N TRP A 62 15.97 5.28 1.23
CA TRP A 62 16.37 6.69 1.07
C TRP A 62 16.66 7.37 2.41
N LYS A 63 15.98 6.98 3.49
CA LYS A 63 16.32 7.45 4.84
C LYS A 63 17.66 6.93 5.31
N GLU A 64 18.01 5.69 4.99
CA GLU A 64 19.24 5.03 5.44
C GLU A 64 20.44 5.41 4.57
N ASN A 65 20.28 5.47 3.24
CA ASN A 65 21.39 5.65 2.29
C ASN A 65 21.44 7.05 1.65
N GLY A 66 20.51 7.94 1.99
CA GLY A 66 20.33 9.22 1.31
C GLY A 66 19.57 9.08 -0.02
N LEU A 67 19.33 10.21 -0.68
CA LEU A 67 18.72 10.22 -2.01
C LEU A 67 19.68 9.58 -3.02
N PRO A 68 19.17 8.80 -4.00
CA PRO A 68 20.01 8.27 -5.05
C PRO A 68 20.68 9.43 -5.81
N GLU A 69 21.97 9.28 -6.13
CA GLU A 69 22.64 10.22 -7.01
C GLU A 69 21.94 10.20 -8.37
N LEU A 70 21.48 11.38 -8.80
CA LEU A 70 20.89 11.53 -10.12
C LEU A 70 21.99 11.33 -11.17
N PRO A 71 21.76 10.50 -12.20
CA PRO A 71 22.72 10.37 -13.28
C PRO A 71 22.92 11.74 -13.96
N ASN A 72 24.17 12.14 -14.13
CA ASN A 72 24.56 13.42 -14.73
C ASN A 72 24.06 13.59 -16.18
N ASP A 73 23.58 12.52 -16.83
CA ASP A 73 23.02 12.54 -18.19
C ASP A 73 21.58 13.09 -18.28
N LEU A 74 20.90 13.38 -17.16
CA LEU A 74 19.55 13.95 -17.19
C LEU A 74 19.51 15.40 -17.73
N SER A 75 20.65 16.07 -17.74
CA SER A 75 20.80 17.41 -18.29
C SER A 75 20.74 17.43 -19.82
N GLU A 76 21.30 16.44 -20.52
CA GLU A 76 21.31 16.43 -22.00
C GLU A 76 19.94 16.13 -22.60
N ILE A 77 19.13 15.30 -21.93
CA ILE A 77 17.78 14.94 -22.41
C ILE A 77 16.84 16.15 -22.31
N SER A 78 16.96 16.94 -21.24
CA SER A 78 16.10 18.13 -21.01
C SER A 78 16.41 19.30 -21.96
N ILE A 79 17.59 19.32 -22.57
CA ILE A 79 18.01 20.37 -23.52
C ILE A 79 17.53 20.03 -24.93
N ARG A 80 17.49 18.75 -25.32
CA ARG A 80 17.06 18.31 -26.66
C ARG A 80 15.56 18.46 -26.95
N GLU A 81 14.70 18.55 -25.95
CA GLU A 81 13.26 18.81 -26.17
C GLU A 81 12.92 20.30 -26.38
N ARG A 82 13.92 21.20 -26.34
CA ARG A 82 13.75 22.64 -26.54
C ARG A 82 14.27 23.19 -27.88
N GLU A 83 14.83 22.35 -28.75
CA GLU A 83 15.25 22.71 -30.12
C GLU A 83 14.28 22.15 -31.15
#